data_AF-A0A0S2W6K9-F1
#
_entry.id   AF-A0A0S2W6K9-F1
#
_cell.length_a   1.000
_cell.length_b   1.000
_cell.length_c   1.000
_cell.angle_alpha   90.00
_cell.angle_beta   90.00
_cell.angle_gamma   90.00
#
_symmetry.space_group_name_H-M   'P 1'
#
loop_
_entity.id
_entity.type
_entity.pdbx_description
1 polymer ?
#
loop_
_entity_poly.entity_id
_entity_poly.type
_entity_poly.pdbx_seq_one_letter_code
_entity_poly.pdbx_strand_id
1 'polypeptide(L)'
;MEGWSVLSGDLLHFFAHGVPGMSAAHRDCIALPVWSFLHRLPPEPAFEQLFQEVAQRCGTCYYPLELKAILSLLDFFRGRFGDFSILSLQKMLLPYAYFLPMGTYRRYSERQLQVRMMDSFSDLFPTYRLLGQEYLLPDGGRVDLLAMEGDRAVLFELKLGDADPTPQLERYARMFQDPILIGVTEKALPGALCRPHVTYYTYHSLNDLVLEHLRERQFRMPGGDLTQLRELVLSCYSY
;
A
#
# COMPACT_ATOMS: atom_id res chain seq x y z
N MET A 1 -12.86 0.61 -9.23
CA MET A 1 -11.76 0.05 -10.03
C MET A 1 -10.76 -0.50 -9.04
N GLU A 2 -10.28 -1.72 -9.25
CA GLU A 2 -9.17 -2.25 -8.46
C GLU A 2 -7.90 -1.52 -8.90
N GLY A 3 -7.25 -0.84 -7.95
CA GLY A 3 -5.93 -0.26 -8.19
C GLY A 3 -4.89 -1.35 -8.38
N TRP A 4 -3.81 -1.06 -9.12
CA TRP A 4 -2.65 -1.94 -9.15
C TRP A 4 -2.10 -2.08 -7.72
N SER A 5 -1.95 -3.33 -7.26
CA SER A 5 -1.50 -3.66 -5.91
C SER A 5 -0.06 -4.15 -5.90
N VAL A 6 0.67 -3.78 -4.86
CA VAL A 6 2.03 -4.26 -4.58
C VAL A 6 2.05 -5.74 -4.20
N LEU A 7 0.94 -6.31 -3.72
CA LEU A 7 0.87 -7.70 -3.27
C LEU A 7 0.48 -8.68 -4.38
N SER A 8 -0.45 -8.29 -5.26
CA SER A 8 -0.76 -9.06 -6.49
C SER A 8 0.13 -8.68 -7.69
N GLY A 9 0.96 -7.64 -7.54
CA GLY A 9 1.79 -7.05 -8.59
C GLY A 9 2.96 -7.92 -9.05
N ASP A 10 2.68 -9.03 -9.74
CA ASP A 10 3.61 -9.53 -10.75
C ASP A 10 3.72 -8.46 -11.85
N LEU A 11 4.84 -7.74 -11.86
CA LEU A 11 5.11 -6.70 -12.86
C LEU A 11 5.26 -7.28 -14.27
N LEU A 12 5.72 -8.53 -14.42
CA LEU A 12 5.77 -9.17 -15.73
C LEU A 12 4.36 -9.45 -16.23
N HIS A 13 3.49 -10.05 -15.42
CA HIS A 13 2.08 -10.24 -15.77
C HIS A 13 1.38 -8.89 -16.07
N PHE A 14 1.64 -7.86 -15.26
CA PHE A 14 1.07 -6.52 -15.45
C PHE A 14 1.46 -5.90 -16.79
N PHE A 15 2.74 -5.92 -17.17
CA PHE A 15 3.17 -5.33 -18.45
C PHE A 15 2.81 -6.21 -19.66
N ALA A 16 2.77 -7.55 -19.50
CA ALA A 16 2.41 -8.49 -20.57
C ALA A 16 0.91 -8.53 -20.90
N HIS A 17 0.03 -8.37 -19.91
CA HIS A 17 -1.41 -8.57 -20.06
C HIS A 17 -2.26 -7.33 -19.68
N GLY A 18 -1.69 -6.38 -18.94
CA GLY A 18 -2.42 -5.26 -18.36
C GLY A 18 -3.34 -5.68 -17.21
N VAL A 19 -4.23 -4.76 -16.81
CA VAL A 19 -5.31 -5.01 -15.85
C VAL A 19 -6.65 -4.79 -16.59
N PRO A 20 -7.62 -5.72 -16.53
CA PRO A 20 -8.92 -5.54 -17.16
C PRO A 20 -9.61 -4.23 -16.73
N GLY A 21 -10.02 -3.41 -17.71
CA GLY A 21 -10.67 -2.12 -17.47
C GLY A 21 -9.74 -0.96 -17.09
N MET A 22 -8.42 -1.17 -16.95
CA MET A 22 -7.46 -0.09 -16.73
C MET A 22 -7.24 0.72 -18.02
N SER A 23 -7.37 2.04 -17.95
CA SER A 23 -7.09 2.94 -19.08
C SER A 23 -5.57 3.09 -19.33
N ALA A 24 -5.20 3.42 -20.58
CA ALA A 24 -3.81 3.66 -20.97
C ALA A 24 -3.09 4.64 -20.04
N ALA A 25 -3.70 5.79 -19.76
CA ALA A 25 -3.14 6.80 -18.83
C ALA A 25 -2.82 6.25 -17.42
N HIS A 26 -3.63 5.33 -16.87
CA HIS A 26 -3.31 4.68 -15.59
C HIS A 26 -2.17 3.68 -15.71
N ARG A 27 -2.04 2.99 -16.85
CA ARG A 27 -0.89 2.13 -17.17
C ARG A 27 0.39 2.96 -17.29
N ASP A 28 0.33 4.11 -17.94
CA ASP A 28 1.47 5.03 -18.12
C ASP A 28 1.99 5.57 -16.77
N CYS A 29 1.09 5.88 -15.82
CA CYS A 29 1.44 6.23 -14.44
C CYS A 29 2.18 5.12 -13.66
N ILE A 30 2.24 3.89 -14.17
CA ILE A 30 2.97 2.76 -13.57
C ILE A 30 4.20 2.42 -14.43
N ALA A 31 4.05 2.38 -15.76
CA ALA A 31 5.10 2.04 -16.71
C ALA A 31 6.21 3.11 -16.78
N LEU A 32 5.87 4.41 -16.78
CA LEU A 32 6.86 5.47 -17.01
C LEU A 32 7.82 5.66 -15.82
N PRO A 33 7.38 5.63 -14.54
CA PRO A 33 8.28 5.68 -13.40
C PRO A 33 9.19 4.45 -13.29
N VAL A 34 8.66 3.27 -13.63
CA VAL A 34 9.39 1.98 -13.67
C VAL A 34 10.43 1.99 -14.79
N TRP A 35 10.06 2.41 -16.00
CA TRP A 35 10.99 2.60 -17.11
C TRP A 35 12.11 3.58 -16.73
N SER A 36 11.74 4.75 -16.21
CA SER A 36 12.67 5.78 -15.75
C SER A 36 13.65 5.23 -14.70
N PHE A 37 13.19 4.41 -13.75
CA PHE A 37 14.04 3.73 -12.77
C PHE A 37 14.98 2.70 -13.42
N LEU A 38 14.44 1.79 -14.24
CA LEU A 38 15.21 0.72 -14.89
C LEU A 38 16.25 1.25 -15.89
N HIS A 39 16.00 2.38 -16.56
CA HIS A 39 16.91 2.98 -17.54
C HIS A 39 18.07 3.74 -16.88
N ARG A 40 17.96 4.12 -15.61
CA ARG A 40 19.04 4.80 -14.87
C ARG A 40 20.05 3.85 -14.26
N LEU A 41 19.64 2.60 -14.02
CA LEU A 41 20.53 1.50 -13.65
C LEU A 41 21.21 0.92 -14.90
N PRO A 42 22.47 0.46 -14.83
CA PRO A 42 23.09 -0.34 -15.89
C PRO A 42 22.43 -1.75 -15.98
N PRO A 43 22.81 -2.62 -16.94
CA PRO A 43 22.34 -4.01 -16.98
C PRO A 43 22.62 -4.79 -15.69
N GLU A 44 23.77 -4.52 -15.08
CA GLU A 44 24.25 -5.17 -13.86
C GLU A 44 24.55 -4.12 -12.78
N PRO A 45 23.53 -3.61 -12.05
CA PRO A 45 23.76 -2.59 -11.04
C PRO A 45 24.60 -3.10 -9.86
N ALA A 46 25.39 -2.19 -9.29
CA ALA A 46 25.88 -2.31 -7.93
C ALA A 46 24.76 -1.92 -6.93
N PHE A 47 24.82 -2.43 -5.70
CA PHE A 47 23.83 -2.08 -4.68
C PHE A 47 23.78 -0.57 -4.41
N GLU A 48 24.93 0.10 -4.46
CA GLU A 48 25.02 1.57 -4.30
C GLU A 48 24.17 2.32 -5.34
N GLN A 49 24.16 1.88 -6.60
CA GLN A 49 23.36 2.51 -7.66
C GLN A 49 21.87 2.31 -7.44
N LEU A 50 21.45 1.12 -7.00
CA LEU A 50 20.07 0.85 -6.60
C LEU A 50 19.68 1.72 -5.40
N PHE A 51 20.53 1.82 -4.39
CA PHE A 51 20.32 2.67 -3.21
C PHE A 51 20.19 4.15 -3.61
N GLN A 52 21.06 4.67 -4.47
CA GLN A 52 21.03 6.06 -4.95
C GLN A 52 19.73 6.38 -5.69
N GLU A 53 19.25 5.50 -6.58
CA GLU A 53 17.97 5.71 -7.26
C GLU A 53 16.77 5.67 -6.30
N VAL A 54 16.71 4.71 -5.37
CA VAL A 54 15.63 4.66 -4.35
C VAL A 54 15.67 5.91 -3.47
N ALA A 55 16.85 6.31 -3.01
CA ALA A 55 17.05 7.51 -2.20
C ALA A 55 16.67 8.79 -2.95
N GLN A 56 16.92 8.87 -4.27
CA GLN A 56 16.47 10.02 -5.07
C GLN A 56 14.95 10.10 -5.17
N ARG A 57 14.22 8.98 -5.25
CA ARG A 57 12.73 8.99 -5.31
C ARG A 57 12.11 9.43 -3.99
N CYS A 58 12.71 9.06 -2.86
CA CYS A 58 12.33 9.52 -1.52
C CYS A 58 12.44 11.05 -1.42
N GLY A 59 11.28 11.73 -1.41
CA GLY A 59 11.20 13.19 -1.28
C GLY A 59 11.15 13.98 -2.59
N THR A 60 11.35 13.37 -3.75
CA THR A 60 11.16 14.03 -5.07
C THR A 60 9.90 13.57 -5.81
N CYS A 61 9.45 12.32 -5.61
CA CYS A 61 8.23 11.83 -6.22
C CYS A 61 6.99 12.32 -5.45
N TYR A 62 5.99 12.83 -6.17
CA TYR A 62 4.75 13.35 -5.60
C TYR A 62 3.57 12.35 -5.63
N TYR A 63 3.71 11.23 -6.33
CA TYR A 63 2.62 10.32 -6.68
C TYR A 63 2.81 8.94 -6.01
N PRO A 64 1.94 8.56 -5.06
CA PRO A 64 2.06 7.28 -4.33
C PRO A 64 2.15 6.04 -5.22
N LEU A 65 1.38 5.99 -6.32
CA LEU A 65 1.32 4.83 -7.22
C LEU A 65 2.67 4.51 -7.88
N GLU A 66 3.46 5.52 -8.23
CA GLU A 66 4.81 5.34 -8.79
C GLU A 66 5.74 4.66 -7.78
N LEU A 67 5.64 5.08 -6.52
CA LEU A 67 6.46 4.56 -5.42
C LEU A 67 6.03 3.15 -5.03
N LYS A 68 4.73 2.84 -5.09
CA LYS A 68 4.22 1.47 -4.98
C LYS A 68 4.79 0.57 -6.09
N ALA A 69 4.80 1.05 -7.35
CA ALA A 69 5.37 0.31 -8.47
C ALA A 69 6.86 -0.02 -8.25
N ILE A 70 7.63 0.97 -7.79
CA ILE A 70 9.04 0.80 -7.42
C ILE A 70 9.20 -0.13 -6.20
N LEU A 71 8.28 -0.10 -5.23
CA LEU A 71 8.32 -0.95 -4.04
C LEU A 71 8.22 -2.45 -4.38
N SER A 72 7.34 -2.83 -5.32
CA SER A 72 7.29 -4.19 -5.85
C SER A 72 8.44 -4.52 -6.80
N LEU A 73 9.00 -3.52 -7.49
CA LEU A 73 10.15 -3.72 -8.37
C LEU A 73 11.41 -4.10 -7.59
N LEU A 74 11.55 -3.63 -6.34
CA LEU A 74 12.70 -3.95 -5.49
C LEU A 74 12.89 -5.46 -5.25
N ASP A 75 11.84 -6.27 -5.31
CA ASP A 75 11.93 -7.71 -5.14
C ASP A 75 12.67 -8.42 -6.30
N PHE A 76 12.71 -7.84 -7.50
CA PHE A 76 13.51 -8.38 -8.61
C PHE A 76 15.02 -8.39 -8.29
N PHE A 77 15.48 -7.42 -7.49
CA PHE A 77 16.89 -7.31 -7.10
C PHE A 77 17.27 -8.18 -5.89
N ARG A 78 16.30 -8.84 -5.26
CA ARG A 78 16.46 -9.63 -4.03
C ARG A 78 17.41 -10.81 -4.19
N GLY A 79 17.35 -11.51 -5.33
CA GLY A 79 18.30 -12.59 -5.66
C GLY A 79 19.75 -12.13 -5.84
N ARG A 80 19.99 -10.84 -6.12
CA ARG A 80 21.33 -10.26 -6.35
C ARG A 80 21.93 -9.63 -5.09
N PHE A 81 21.11 -8.98 -4.25
CA PHE A 81 21.58 -8.21 -3.09
C PHE A 81 21.16 -8.79 -1.71
N GLY A 82 20.29 -9.79 -1.67
CA GLY A 82 19.82 -10.44 -0.45
C GLY A 82 18.74 -9.64 0.32
N ASP A 83 18.04 -10.35 1.21
CA ASP A 83 16.84 -9.83 1.87
C ASP A 83 17.08 -8.60 2.75
N PHE A 84 18.16 -8.57 3.52
CA PHE A 84 18.48 -7.42 4.38
C PHE A 84 18.60 -6.11 3.58
N SER A 85 19.27 -6.19 2.43
CA SER A 85 19.50 -5.07 1.52
C SER A 85 18.18 -4.56 0.92
N ILE A 86 17.34 -5.47 0.41
CA ILE A 86 16.06 -5.11 -0.21
C ILE A 86 15.03 -4.63 0.82
N LEU A 87 14.91 -5.30 1.98
CA LEU A 87 14.03 -4.86 3.07
C LEU A 87 14.43 -3.47 3.60
N SER A 88 15.72 -3.13 3.58
CA SER A 88 16.18 -1.78 3.95
C SER A 88 15.73 -0.71 2.93
N LEU A 89 15.80 -1.01 1.63
CA LEU A 89 15.29 -0.12 0.58
C LEU A 89 13.77 0.00 0.62
N GLN A 90 13.05 -1.12 0.83
CA GLN A 90 11.60 -1.15 0.96
C GLN A 90 11.15 -0.30 2.17
N LYS A 91 11.80 -0.44 3.34
CA LYS A 91 11.57 0.43 4.51
C LYS A 91 11.81 1.92 4.24
N MET A 92 12.82 2.26 3.44
CA MET A 92 13.13 3.65 3.11
C MET A 92 12.06 4.29 2.20
N LEU A 93 11.48 3.50 1.29
CA LEU A 93 10.47 3.95 0.33
C LEU A 93 9.04 3.93 0.90
N LEU A 94 8.75 2.96 1.78
CA LEU A 94 7.41 2.65 2.30
C LEU A 94 6.62 3.87 2.79
N PRO A 95 7.12 4.77 3.66
CA PRO A 95 6.34 5.91 4.13
C PRO A 95 5.97 6.92 3.03
N TYR A 96 6.74 6.98 1.94
CA TYR A 96 6.44 7.83 0.81
C TYR A 96 5.33 7.24 -0.08
N ALA A 97 5.28 5.90 -0.22
CA ALA A 97 4.18 5.17 -0.88
C ALA A 97 2.90 5.10 -0.03
N TYR A 98 3.07 4.75 1.25
CA TYR A 98 2.22 4.62 2.48
C TYR A 98 1.25 5.83 2.92
N PHE A 99 2.01 5.93 4.02
CA PHE A 99 1.75 6.99 4.99
C PHE A 99 3.05 7.58 5.55
N LEU A 100 3.25 8.89 5.34
CA LEU A 100 4.46 9.60 5.76
C LEU A 100 4.58 9.65 7.28
N PRO A 101 5.81 9.75 7.83
CA PRO A 101 6.00 9.89 9.27
C PRO A 101 5.49 11.25 9.77
N MET A 102 5.11 11.25 11.05
CA MET A 102 4.64 12.43 11.77
C MET A 102 5.63 13.59 11.71
N GLY A 103 5.10 14.82 11.64
CA GLY A 103 5.91 16.05 11.64
C GLY A 103 6.58 16.40 10.32
N THR A 104 6.45 15.57 9.27
CA THR A 104 6.75 16.00 7.90
C THR A 104 5.82 17.15 7.47
N TYR A 105 6.26 18.01 6.55
CA TYR A 105 5.62 19.30 6.22
C TYR A 105 4.18 19.25 5.65
N ARG A 106 3.55 18.07 5.55
CA ARG A 106 2.17 17.88 5.07
C ARG A 106 1.26 17.45 6.21
N ARG A 107 0.36 18.35 6.65
CA ARG A 107 -0.86 17.94 7.37
C ARG A 107 -1.85 17.39 6.35
N TYR A 108 -2.27 16.15 6.54
CA TYR A 108 -3.39 15.55 5.81
C TYR A 108 -4.69 15.73 6.60
N SER A 109 -5.83 15.85 5.92
CA SER A 109 -7.15 15.72 6.55
C SER A 109 -7.59 14.25 6.64
N GLU A 110 -8.57 13.94 7.51
CA GLU A 110 -9.15 12.59 7.62
C GLU A 110 -9.62 12.07 6.26
N ARG A 111 -10.28 12.90 5.45
CA ARG A 111 -10.69 12.56 4.08
C ARG A 111 -9.51 12.26 3.15
N GLN A 112 -8.36 12.93 3.29
CA GLN A 112 -7.17 12.61 2.49
C GLN A 112 -6.51 11.30 2.94
N LEU A 113 -6.57 10.98 4.24
CA LEU A 113 -6.08 9.72 4.80
C LEU A 113 -7.01 8.55 4.40
N GLN A 114 -8.32 8.75 4.43
CA GLN A 114 -9.35 7.82 3.95
C GLN A 114 -9.17 7.49 2.46
N VAL A 115 -9.01 8.50 1.59
CA VAL A 115 -8.72 8.28 0.16
C VAL A 115 -7.41 7.50 0.00
N ARG A 116 -6.34 7.89 0.70
CA ARG A 116 -5.04 7.20 0.61
C ARG A 116 -5.09 5.76 1.12
N MET A 117 -5.95 5.48 2.10
CA MET A 117 -6.20 4.14 2.62
C MET A 117 -7.06 3.30 1.65
N MET A 118 -8.07 3.88 1.01
CA MET A 118 -8.86 3.25 -0.05
C MET A 118 -7.97 2.89 -1.26
N ASP A 119 -7.15 3.84 -1.73
CA ASP A 119 -6.14 3.66 -2.80
C ASP A 119 -5.04 2.62 -2.44
N SER A 120 -5.08 2.10 -1.22
CA SER A 120 -4.12 1.14 -0.65
C SER A 120 -4.77 -0.08 -0.02
N PHE A 121 -6.10 -0.23 -0.11
CA PHE A 121 -6.81 -1.17 0.76
C PHE A 121 -6.40 -2.62 0.51
N SER A 122 -6.21 -3.01 -0.76
CA SER A 122 -5.71 -4.32 -1.17
C SER A 122 -4.24 -4.60 -0.80
N ASP A 123 -3.44 -3.55 -0.59
CA ASP A 123 -2.05 -3.68 -0.12
C ASP A 123 -1.96 -3.81 1.40
N LEU A 124 -2.95 -3.25 2.12
CA LEU A 124 -3.00 -3.21 3.57
C LEU A 124 -3.72 -4.44 4.15
N PHE A 125 -4.80 -4.86 3.50
CA PHE A 125 -5.69 -5.92 3.95
C PHE A 125 -6.03 -6.87 2.79
N PRO A 126 -5.04 -7.65 2.29
CA PRO A 126 -5.20 -8.50 1.10
C PRO A 126 -6.26 -9.61 1.24
N THR A 127 -6.67 -9.96 2.47
CA THR A 127 -7.74 -10.92 2.74
C THR A 127 -9.13 -10.29 2.78
N TYR A 128 -9.24 -8.95 2.81
CA TYR A 128 -10.51 -8.25 3.02
C TYR A 128 -11.10 -7.72 1.71
N ARG A 129 -12.38 -8.01 1.46
CA ARG A 129 -13.13 -7.42 0.35
C ARG A 129 -13.78 -6.11 0.80
N LEU A 130 -13.25 -4.97 0.34
CA LEU A 130 -13.85 -3.66 0.55
C LEU A 130 -15.27 -3.60 -0.06
N LEU A 131 -16.25 -3.12 0.72
CA LEU A 131 -17.62 -2.85 0.25
C LEU A 131 -17.83 -1.36 -0.06
N GLY A 132 -17.18 -0.47 0.69
CA GLY A 132 -17.22 0.96 0.40
C GLY A 132 -16.55 1.85 1.46
N GLN A 133 -16.42 3.14 1.13
CA GLN A 133 -16.08 4.22 2.06
C GLN A 133 -17.33 5.01 2.42
N GLU A 134 -17.32 5.69 3.57
CA GLU A 134 -18.44 6.54 4.04
C GLU A 134 -19.79 5.79 4.04
N TYR A 135 -19.76 4.51 4.44
CA TYR A 135 -20.85 3.57 4.27
C TYR A 135 -22.02 3.89 5.22
N LEU A 136 -23.18 4.22 4.66
CA LEU A 136 -24.40 4.56 5.40
C LEU A 136 -25.04 3.30 6.03
N LEU A 137 -25.24 3.34 7.34
CA LEU A 137 -25.89 2.28 8.10
C LEU A 137 -27.42 2.52 8.25
N PRO A 138 -28.21 1.47 8.56
CA PRO A 138 -29.66 1.59 8.73
C PRO A 138 -30.12 2.55 9.83
N ASP A 139 -29.27 2.86 10.82
CA ASP A 139 -29.55 3.83 11.89
C ASP A 139 -29.23 5.29 11.51
N GLY A 140 -28.76 5.53 10.27
CA GLY A 140 -28.24 6.83 9.82
C GLY A 140 -26.80 7.11 10.26
N GLY A 141 -26.15 6.19 10.97
CA GLY A 141 -24.71 6.19 11.23
C GLY A 141 -23.90 5.98 9.95
N ARG A 142 -22.61 6.27 10.01
CA ARG A 142 -21.72 6.19 8.84
C ARG A 142 -20.34 5.68 9.24
N VAL A 143 -19.89 4.59 8.60
CA VAL A 143 -18.59 3.96 8.84
C VAL A 143 -17.58 4.50 7.83
N ASP A 144 -16.37 4.87 8.27
CA ASP A 144 -15.38 5.48 7.38
C ASP A 144 -14.96 4.53 6.24
N LEU A 145 -14.77 3.24 6.53
CA LEU A 145 -14.71 2.14 5.53
C LEU A 145 -15.45 0.90 6.06
N LEU A 146 -16.17 0.20 5.18
CA LEU A 146 -16.76 -1.12 5.44
C LEU A 146 -16.15 -2.16 4.49
N ALA A 147 -15.69 -3.28 5.03
CA ALA A 147 -15.20 -4.43 4.26
C ALA A 147 -15.73 -5.76 4.84
N MET A 148 -15.35 -6.89 4.22
CA MET A 148 -15.67 -8.25 4.67
C MET A 148 -14.42 -9.12 4.75
N GLU A 149 -14.24 -9.86 5.84
CA GLU A 149 -13.35 -11.02 5.91
C GLU A 149 -14.21 -12.29 5.90
N GLY A 150 -14.27 -12.97 4.75
CA GLY A 150 -15.28 -14.01 4.52
C GLY A 150 -16.69 -13.45 4.71
N ASP A 151 -17.42 -14.01 5.68
CA ASP A 151 -18.78 -13.59 6.07
C ASP A 151 -18.81 -12.58 7.24
N ARG A 152 -17.66 -12.24 7.85
CA ARG A 152 -17.58 -11.27 8.96
C ARG A 152 -17.41 -9.86 8.42
N ALA A 153 -18.20 -8.91 8.91
CA ALA A 153 -18.05 -7.50 8.59
C ALA A 153 -16.81 -6.91 9.29
N VAL A 154 -16.04 -6.10 8.56
CA VAL A 154 -14.87 -5.37 9.08
C VAL A 154 -15.21 -3.89 9.07
N LEU A 155 -15.25 -3.28 10.25
CA LEU A 155 -15.57 -1.87 10.46
C LEU A 155 -14.30 -1.08 10.71
N PHE A 156 -14.07 -0.05 9.90
CA PHE A 156 -12.95 0.87 10.06
C PHE A 156 -13.44 2.25 10.51
N GLU A 157 -12.75 2.82 11.48
CA GLU A 157 -12.97 4.18 11.97
C GLU A 157 -11.61 4.91 12.01
N LEU A 158 -11.52 6.05 11.32
CA LEU A 158 -10.29 6.76 11.00
C LEU A 158 -10.26 8.09 11.75
N LYS A 159 -9.16 8.41 12.44
CA LYS A 159 -9.07 9.61 13.28
C LYS A 159 -7.76 10.38 13.12
N LEU A 160 -7.84 11.70 13.17
CA LEU A 160 -6.69 12.57 13.44
C LEU A 160 -6.32 12.58 14.93
N GLY A 161 -5.05 12.90 15.21
CA GLY A 161 -4.45 12.84 16.54
C GLY A 161 -4.58 11.48 17.21
N ASP A 162 -4.92 11.55 18.49
CA ASP A 162 -5.12 10.49 19.48
C ASP A 162 -6.59 10.39 19.91
N ALA A 163 -7.53 10.81 19.04
CA ALA A 163 -8.96 10.68 19.29
C ALA A 163 -9.40 9.21 19.22
N ASP A 164 -10.18 8.77 20.21
CA ASP A 164 -10.59 7.37 20.36
C ASP A 164 -11.68 6.96 19.33
N PRO A 165 -11.41 6.00 18.43
CA PRO A 165 -12.39 5.48 17.48
C PRO A 165 -13.39 4.49 18.13
N THR A 166 -13.05 3.94 19.29
CA THR A 166 -13.78 2.85 19.95
C THR A 166 -15.28 3.12 20.12
N PRO A 167 -15.75 4.30 20.58
CA PRO A 167 -17.18 4.51 20.84
C PRO A 167 -18.04 4.52 19.57
N GLN A 168 -17.45 4.82 18.40
CA GLN A 168 -18.15 4.74 17.11
C GLN A 168 -18.17 3.29 16.62
N LEU A 169 -17.03 2.59 16.69
CA LEU A 169 -16.94 1.15 16.37
C LEU A 169 -17.90 0.31 17.23
N GLU A 170 -17.91 0.48 18.56
CA GLU A 170 -18.82 -0.23 19.49
C GLU A 170 -20.31 0.13 19.31
N ARG A 171 -20.62 1.30 18.72
CA ARG A 171 -21.99 1.64 18.30
C ARG A 171 -22.36 0.86 17.04
N TYR A 172 -21.53 0.95 16.01
CA TYR A 172 -21.80 0.36 14.70
C TYR A 172 -21.78 -1.16 14.72
N ALA A 173 -20.92 -1.78 15.54
CA ALA A 173 -20.80 -3.22 15.72
C ALA A 173 -22.14 -3.92 16.02
N ARG A 174 -23.07 -3.23 16.69
CA ARG A 174 -24.38 -3.76 17.12
C ARG A 174 -25.32 -4.12 15.96
N MET A 175 -25.03 -3.65 14.74
CA MET A 175 -25.77 -3.96 13.52
C MET A 175 -25.20 -5.16 12.75
N PHE A 176 -24.12 -5.77 13.23
CA PHE A 176 -23.41 -6.87 12.56
C PHE A 176 -23.25 -8.08 13.48
N GLN A 177 -23.20 -9.27 12.90
CA GLN A 177 -22.90 -10.51 13.62
C GLN A 177 -21.38 -10.72 13.65
N ASP A 178 -20.80 -10.78 14.85
CA ASP A 178 -19.37 -10.99 15.09
C ASP A 178 -18.42 -10.14 14.19
N PRO A 179 -18.54 -8.80 14.21
CA PRO A 179 -17.71 -7.93 13.39
C PRO A 179 -16.28 -7.80 13.91
N ILE A 180 -15.34 -7.57 12.99
CA ILE A 180 -13.97 -7.16 13.26
C ILE A 180 -13.93 -5.63 13.33
N LEU A 181 -13.37 -5.09 14.41
CA LEU A 181 -13.33 -3.65 14.66
C LEU A 181 -11.88 -3.13 14.54
N ILE A 182 -11.65 -2.18 13.63
CA ILE A 182 -10.32 -1.63 13.36
C ILE A 182 -10.32 -0.11 13.51
N GLY A 183 -9.59 0.38 14.52
CA GLY A 183 -9.33 1.81 14.70
C GLY A 183 -8.01 2.20 14.04
N VAL A 184 -8.01 3.27 13.22
CA VAL A 184 -6.77 3.84 12.67
C VAL A 184 -6.61 5.29 13.09
N THR A 185 -5.51 5.60 13.78
CA THR A 185 -5.25 6.92 14.38
C THR A 185 -3.98 7.57 13.84
N GLU A 186 -3.84 8.87 14.02
CA GLU A 186 -2.60 9.61 13.68
C GLU A 186 -1.47 9.33 14.68
N LYS A 187 -1.83 9.10 15.94
CA LYS A 187 -0.94 8.75 17.05
C LYS A 187 -1.44 7.50 17.76
N ALA A 188 -0.51 6.70 18.30
CA ALA A 188 -0.88 5.55 19.11
C ALA A 188 -1.69 5.99 20.34
N LEU A 189 -2.84 5.34 20.57
CA LEU A 189 -3.69 5.64 21.73
C LEU A 189 -2.98 5.25 23.04
N PRO A 190 -3.20 6.00 24.14
CA PRO A 190 -2.84 5.54 25.47
C PRO A 190 -3.51 4.19 25.77
N GLY A 191 -2.73 3.21 26.26
CA GLY A 191 -3.19 1.83 26.46
C GLY A 191 -4.41 1.64 27.38
N ALA A 192 -4.79 2.67 28.15
CA ALA A 192 -6.02 2.67 28.96
C ALA A 192 -7.31 2.91 28.14
N LEU A 193 -7.19 3.44 26.91
CA LEU A 193 -8.31 3.58 25.97
C LEU A 193 -8.52 2.33 25.11
N CYS A 194 -7.42 1.64 24.77
CA CYS A 194 -7.45 0.45 23.92
C CYS A 194 -8.33 -0.67 24.50
N ARG A 195 -9.23 -1.23 23.69
CA ARG A 195 -10.06 -2.39 24.02
C ARG A 195 -9.46 -3.68 23.44
N PRO A 196 -9.42 -4.80 24.19
CA PRO A 196 -8.89 -6.08 23.68
C PRO A 196 -9.62 -6.67 22.46
N HIS A 197 -10.81 -6.17 22.13
CA HIS A 197 -11.64 -6.64 21.00
C HIS A 197 -11.59 -5.70 19.77
N VAL A 198 -10.76 -4.66 19.82
CA VAL A 198 -10.52 -3.71 18.71
C VAL A 198 -9.04 -3.78 18.33
N THR A 199 -8.74 -3.91 17.05
CA THR A 199 -7.37 -3.81 16.54
C THR A 199 -7.07 -2.34 16.27
N TYR A 200 -5.97 -1.82 16.83
CA TYR A 200 -5.56 -0.42 16.65
C TYR A 200 -4.29 -0.34 15.81
N TYR A 201 -4.33 0.46 14.75
CA TYR A 201 -3.15 0.85 13.99
C TYR A 201 -2.95 2.36 14.10
N THR A 202 -1.70 2.80 13.95
CA THR A 202 -1.43 4.16 13.46
C THR A 202 -1.30 4.13 11.94
N TYR A 203 -1.54 5.25 11.25
CA TYR A 203 -1.21 5.33 9.82
C TYR A 203 0.27 4.98 9.56
N HIS A 204 1.18 5.25 10.50
CA HIS A 204 2.58 4.87 10.35
C HIS A 204 2.81 3.35 10.42
N SER A 205 2.18 2.64 11.37
CA SER A 205 2.31 1.18 11.49
C SER A 205 1.57 0.41 10.38
N LEU A 206 0.66 1.05 9.65
CA LEU A 206 0.14 0.49 8.39
C LEU A 206 1.24 0.30 7.33
N ASN A 207 2.36 1.04 7.40
CA ASN A 207 3.52 0.77 6.54
C ASN A 207 4.19 -0.57 6.88
N ASP A 208 4.29 -0.91 8.17
CA ASP A 208 4.92 -2.16 8.63
C ASP A 208 4.06 -3.37 8.23
N LEU A 209 2.74 -3.24 8.26
CA LEU A 209 1.80 -4.25 7.77
C LEU A 209 2.04 -4.59 6.28
N VAL A 210 2.27 -3.60 5.41
CA VAL A 210 2.66 -3.84 4.00
C VAL A 210 4.01 -4.55 3.90
N LEU A 211 4.97 -4.22 4.78
CA LEU A 211 6.28 -4.88 4.80
C LEU A 211 6.19 -6.35 5.23
N GLU A 212 5.25 -6.68 6.11
CA GLU A 212 4.97 -8.06 6.53
C GLU A 212 4.32 -8.86 5.38
N HIS A 213 3.28 -8.31 4.73
CA HIS A 213 2.69 -8.93 3.53
C HIS A 213 3.71 -9.14 2.39
N LEU A 214 4.65 -8.21 2.19
CA LEU A 214 5.74 -8.35 1.21
C LEU A 214 6.69 -9.52 1.53
N ARG A 215 6.98 -9.77 2.82
CA ARG A 215 7.78 -10.93 3.26
C ARG A 215 7.03 -12.24 3.06
N GLU A 216 5.70 -12.26 3.27
CA GLU A 216 4.89 -13.46 3.00
C GLU A 216 4.76 -13.74 1.49
N ARG A 217 4.69 -12.70 0.66
CA ARG A 217 4.76 -12.81 -0.81
C ARG A 217 6.09 -13.40 -1.28
N GLN A 218 7.20 -13.09 -0.61
CA GLN A 218 8.57 -13.42 -1.02
C GLN A 218 8.75 -14.90 -1.42
N PHE A 219 8.09 -15.83 -0.74
CA PHE A 219 8.17 -17.28 -0.97
C PHE A 219 7.58 -17.76 -2.32
N ARG A 220 7.12 -16.86 -3.20
CA ARG A 220 6.39 -17.19 -4.43
C ARG A 220 6.98 -16.62 -5.72
N MET A 221 8.01 -15.77 -5.65
CA MET A 221 8.59 -15.09 -6.83
C MET A 221 9.94 -15.70 -7.23
N PRO A 222 10.12 -16.21 -8.46
CA PRO A 222 11.45 -16.48 -9.01
C PRO A 222 12.15 -15.16 -9.36
N GLY A 223 13.49 -15.14 -9.29
CA GLY A 223 14.28 -14.02 -9.81
C GLY A 223 14.22 -13.94 -11.33
N GLY A 224 14.11 -12.74 -11.89
CA GLY A 224 13.99 -12.48 -13.33
C GLY A 224 15.13 -11.66 -13.92
N ASP A 225 15.26 -11.68 -15.24
CA ASP A 225 16.24 -10.89 -15.99
C ASP A 225 15.78 -9.42 -16.13
N LEU A 226 16.68 -8.49 -15.84
CA LEU A 226 16.46 -7.05 -15.99
C LEU A 226 16.36 -6.63 -17.46
N THR A 227 16.93 -7.40 -18.39
CA THR A 227 16.83 -7.16 -19.84
C THR A 227 15.41 -7.48 -20.32
N GLN A 228 14.92 -8.69 -20.05
CA GLN A 228 13.54 -9.10 -20.30
C GLN A 228 12.51 -8.12 -19.68
N LEU A 229 12.73 -7.67 -18.44
CA LEU A 229 11.84 -6.70 -17.79
C LEU A 229 11.85 -5.33 -18.50
N ARG A 230 13.01 -4.85 -18.96
CA ARG A 230 13.11 -3.60 -19.74
C ARG A 230 12.40 -3.70 -21.08
N GLU A 231 12.59 -4.80 -21.82
CA GLU A 231 11.93 -5.05 -23.10
C GLU A 231 10.41 -5.10 -22.94
N LEU A 232 9.92 -5.75 -21.89
CA LEU A 232 8.49 -5.84 -21.61
C LEU A 232 7.88 -4.48 -21.23
N VAL A 233 8.59 -3.67 -20.43
CA VAL A 233 8.18 -2.28 -20.14
C VAL A 233 8.18 -1.41 -21.42
N LEU A 234 9.15 -1.58 -22.32
CA LEU A 234 9.18 -0.88 -23.62
C LEU A 234 8.02 -1.27 -24.53
N SER A 235 7.58 -2.54 -24.48
CA SER A 235 6.45 -3.01 -25.29
C SER A 235 5.14 -2.26 -24.99
N CYS A 236 4.97 -1.72 -23.77
CA CYS A 236 3.82 -0.88 -23.41
C CYS A 236 3.73 0.44 -24.20
N TYR A 237 4.84 0.90 -24.80
CA TYR A 237 4.92 2.16 -25.58
C TYR A 237 4.91 1.96 -27.10
N SER A 238 4.76 0.72 -27.57
CA SER A 238 4.96 0.35 -28.98
C SER A 238 3.63 0.17 -29.74
N TYR A 239 2.65 1.04 -29.48
CA TYR A 239 1.27 1.01 -30.02
C TYR A 239 0.92 2.31 -30.76
#